data_AF-A0AB73T4N7-F1
#
_entry.id   AF-A0AB73T4N7-F1
#
_cell.length_a   1.000
_cell.length_b   1.000
_cell.length_c   1.000
_cell.angle_alpha   90.00
_cell.angle_beta   90.00
_cell.angle_gamma   90.00
#
_symmetry.space_group_name_H-M   'P 1'
#
loop_
_entity.id
_entity.type
_entity.pdbx_description
1 polymer ?
#
loop_
_entity_poly.entity_id
_entity_poly.type
_entity_poly.pdbx_seq_one_letter_code
_entity_poly.pdbx_strand_id
1 'polypeptide(L)'
;MELKMPIIIMELFKNMTFIVVCKILLFVLTAIFIVFYFSKEGRDERGRGIIATSCVRGIIMLFVLLNICSYYTYSITSDPLIYTSAITLTYDITLLTIIINAAVLRIKR
;
A
#
# COMPACT_ATOMS: atom_id res chain seq x y z
N MET A 1 1.71 -13.64 23.30
CA MET A 1 2.25 -12.37 23.85
C MET A 1 1.97 -11.32 22.79
N GLU A 2 0.84 -10.62 22.89
CA GLU A 2 0.51 -9.56 21.94
C GLU A 2 1.34 -8.33 22.26
N LEU A 3 1.99 -7.77 21.24
CA LEU A 3 2.86 -6.62 21.43
C LEU A 3 2.02 -5.36 21.34
N LYS A 4 2.18 -4.47 22.32
CA LYS A 4 1.61 -3.13 22.23
C LYS A 4 2.37 -2.33 21.18
N MET A 5 1.63 -1.68 20.30
CA MET A 5 2.24 -0.76 19.34
C MET A 5 2.91 0.39 20.10
N PRO A 6 4.10 0.87 19.69
CA PRO A 6 4.78 1.96 20.36
C PRO A 6 3.93 3.25 20.33
N ILE A 7 4.02 4.03 21.41
CA ILE A 7 3.19 5.22 21.66
C ILE A 7 3.30 6.24 20.52
N ILE A 8 4.51 6.46 20.00
CA ILE A 8 4.77 7.40 18.90
C ILE A 8 3.96 7.04 17.64
N ILE A 9 3.85 5.74 17.32
CA ILE A 9 3.08 5.29 16.15
C ILE A 9 1.58 5.46 16.40
N MET A 10 1.11 5.23 17.63
CA MET A 10 -0.29 5.46 18.00
C MET A 10 -0.68 6.92 17.86
N GLU A 11 0.17 7.85 18.30
CA GLU A 11 -0.06 9.29 18.15
C GLU A 11 -0.07 9.73 16.68
N LEU A 12 0.85 9.19 15.87
CA LEU A 12 0.88 9.45 14.43
C LEU A 12 -0.41 8.97 13.76
N PHE A 13 -0.87 7.76 14.08
CA PHE A 13 -2.06 7.16 13.46
C PHE A 13 -3.36 7.81 13.92
N LYS A 14 -3.35 8.52 15.06
CA LYS A 14 -4.46 9.38 15.51
C LYS A 14 -4.46 10.77 14.89
N ASN A 15 -3.37 11.19 14.24
CA ASN A 15 -3.27 12.52 13.67
C ASN A 15 -4.18 12.66 12.44
N MET A 16 -5.13 13.60 12.50
CA MET A 16 -6.09 13.85 11.42
C MET A 16 -5.41 14.25 10.11
N THR A 17 -4.34 15.04 10.15
CA THR A 17 -3.59 15.42 8.96
C THR A 17 -2.96 14.19 8.30
N PHE A 18 -2.41 13.27 9.09
CA PHE A 18 -1.83 12.03 8.57
C PHE A 18 -2.88 11.17 7.86
N ILE A 19 -4.05 10.98 8.47
CA ILE A 19 -5.17 10.24 7.87
C ILE A 19 -5.58 10.84 6.52
N VAL A 20 -5.72 12.17 6.46
CA VAL A 20 -6.10 12.86 5.23
C VAL A 20 -5.04 12.68 4.15
N VAL A 21 -3.76 12.80 4.49
CA VAL A 21 -2.65 12.57 3.56
C VAL A 21 -2.67 11.13 3.03
N CYS A 22 -2.80 10.12 3.90
CA CYS A 22 -2.91 8.71 3.47
C CYS A 22 -4.12 8.49 2.56
N LYS A 23 -5.28 9.07 2.87
CA LYS A 23 -6.46 8.95 2.01
C LYS A 23 -6.26 9.60 0.64
N ILE A 24 -5.65 10.78 0.58
CA ILE A 24 -5.33 11.44 -0.70
C ILE A 24 -4.36 10.58 -1.50
N LEU A 25 -3.31 10.07 -0.83
CA LEU A 25 -2.29 9.22 -1.44
C LEU A 25 -2.92 7.93 -2.00
N LEU A 26 -3.86 7.34 -1.27
CA LEU A 26 -4.64 6.18 -1.72
C LEU A 26 -5.38 6.45 -3.02
N PHE A 27 -6.11 7.56 -3.13
CA PHE A 27 -6.80 7.92 -4.36
C PHE A 27 -5.82 8.19 -5.50
N VAL A 28 -4.73 8.91 -5.25
CA VAL A 28 -3.72 9.26 -6.26
C VAL A 28 -3.01 8.01 -6.79
N LEU A 29 -2.51 7.13 -5.90
CA LEU A 29 -1.83 5.90 -6.30
C LEU A 29 -2.77 4.95 -7.06
N THR A 30 -4.02 4.84 -6.61
CA THR A 30 -5.03 4.04 -7.31
C THR A 30 -5.28 4.57 -8.72
N ALA A 31 -5.45 5.89 -8.86
CA ALA A 31 -5.63 6.52 -10.16
C ALA A 31 -4.42 6.30 -11.09
N ILE A 32 -3.19 6.45 -10.58
CA ILE A 32 -1.96 6.18 -11.33
C ILE A 32 -1.93 4.72 -11.81
N PHE A 33 -2.25 3.77 -10.94
CA PHE A 33 -2.26 2.36 -11.29
C PHE A 33 -3.32 2.04 -12.36
N ILE A 34 -4.54 2.57 -12.23
CA ILE A 34 -5.62 2.39 -13.21
C ILE A 34 -5.24 3.01 -14.57
N VAL A 35 -4.73 4.24 -14.59
CA VAL A 35 -4.28 4.90 -15.82
C VAL A 35 -3.17 4.10 -16.49
N PHE A 36 -2.23 3.57 -15.71
CA PHE A 36 -1.17 2.73 -16.26
C PHE A 36 -1.72 1.42 -16.83
N TYR A 37 -2.65 0.76 -16.14
CA TYR A 37 -3.27 -0.48 -16.59
C TYR A 37 -4.02 -0.31 -17.93
N PHE A 38 -4.76 0.79 -18.10
CA PHE A 38 -5.52 1.05 -19.33
C PHE A 38 -4.72 1.78 -20.42
N SER A 39 -3.52 2.27 -20.12
CA SER A 39 -2.63 2.88 -21.11
C SER A 39 -2.34 1.92 -22.26
N LYS A 40 -2.07 2.45 -23.47
CA LYS A 40 -1.62 1.66 -24.62
C LYS A 40 -0.47 0.73 -24.23
N GLU A 41 0.46 1.27 -23.46
CA GLU A 41 1.63 0.56 -22.94
C GLU A 41 1.25 -0.62 -22.04
N GLY A 42 0.19 -0.49 -21.21
CA GLY A 42 -0.31 -1.56 -20.35
C GLY A 42 -1.10 -2.64 -21.08
N ARG A 43 -1.65 -2.32 -22.26
CA ARG A 43 -2.42 -3.27 -23.10
C ARG A 43 -1.53 -4.12 -24.00
N ASP A 44 -0.32 -3.66 -24.31
CA ASP A 44 0.68 -4.45 -25.03
C ASP A 44 1.06 -5.70 -24.22
N GLU A 45 1.36 -6.81 -24.91
CA GLU A 45 1.76 -8.07 -24.25
C GLU A 45 2.93 -7.87 -23.28
N ARG A 46 3.84 -6.96 -23.64
CA ARG A 46 4.97 -6.56 -22.80
C ARG A 46 4.53 -5.85 -21.53
N GLY A 47 3.64 -4.86 -21.63
CA GLY A 47 3.11 -4.14 -20.48
C GLY A 47 2.29 -5.03 -19.55
N ARG A 48 1.50 -5.95 -20.13
CA ARG A 48 0.76 -6.96 -19.35
C ARG A 48 1.70 -7.83 -18.51
N GLY A 49 2.83 -8.24 -19.08
CA GLY A 49 3.87 -8.98 -18.35
C GLY A 49 4.50 -8.18 -17.20
N ILE A 50 4.77 -6.89 -17.42
CA ILE A 50 5.31 -5.99 -16.38
C ILE A 50 4.30 -5.81 -15.25
N ILE A 51 3.03 -5.55 -15.58
CA ILE A 51 1.95 -5.39 -14.59
C ILE A 51 1.80 -6.67 -13.78
N ALA A 52 1.69 -7.83 -14.45
CA ALA A 52 1.53 -9.12 -13.76
C ALA A 52 2.68 -9.39 -12.78
N THR A 53 3.93 -9.22 -13.23
CA THR A 53 5.11 -9.43 -12.38
C THR A 53 5.15 -8.46 -11.19
N SER A 54 4.76 -7.21 -11.41
CA SER A 54 4.72 -6.18 -10.37
C SER A 54 3.63 -6.46 -9.34
N CYS A 55 2.44 -6.90 -9.79
CA CYS A 55 1.34 -7.31 -8.92
C CYS A 55 1.70 -8.53 -8.07
N VAL A 56 2.42 -9.52 -8.62
CA VAL A 56 2.91 -10.67 -7.82
C VAL A 56 3.82 -10.19 -6.68
N ARG A 57 4.75 -9.26 -6.95
CA ARG A 57 5.59 -8.67 -5.89
C ARG A 57 4.76 -7.87 -4.89
N GLY A 58 3.72 -7.17 -5.35
CA GLY A 58 2.75 -6.49 -4.49
C GLY A 58 2.00 -7.44 -3.55
N ILE A 59 1.57 -8.61 -4.04
CA ILE A 59 0.90 -9.62 -3.21
C ILE A 59 1.84 -10.14 -2.11
N ILE A 60 3.12 -10.36 -2.42
CA ILE A 60 4.12 -10.75 -1.42
C ILE A 60 4.25 -9.65 -0.35
N MET A 61 4.29 -8.38 -0.76
CA MET A 61 4.36 -7.26 0.19
C MET A 61 3.10 -7.17 1.06
N LEU A 62 1.92 -7.34 0.48
CA LEU A 62 0.66 -7.36 1.21
C LEU A 62 0.63 -8.49 2.24
N PHE A 63 1.11 -9.68 1.90
CA PHE A 63 1.23 -10.80 2.83
C PHE A 63 2.10 -10.43 4.04
N VAL A 64 3.25 -9.81 3.82
CA VAL A 64 4.12 -9.35 4.91
C VAL A 64 3.43 -8.30 5.78
N LEU A 65 2.81 -7.28 5.18
CA LEU A 65 2.11 -6.22 5.91
C LEU A 65 0.94 -6.75 6.74
N LEU A 66 0.14 -7.67 6.18
CA LEU A 66 -0.97 -8.27 6.92
C LEU A 66 -0.49 -9.03 8.15
N ASN A 67 0.61 -9.79 8.06
CA ASN A 67 1.19 -10.47 9.21
C ASN A 67 1.68 -9.47 10.28
N ILE A 68 2.29 -8.36 9.87
CA ILE A 68 2.71 -7.29 10.78
C ILE A 68 1.48 -6.67 11.46
N CYS A 69 0.45 -6.30 10.69
CA CYS A 69 -0.78 -5.74 11.23
C CYS A 69 -1.49 -6.73 12.17
N SER A 70 -1.50 -8.02 11.85
CA SER A 70 -2.07 -9.07 12.69
C SER A 70 -1.36 -9.16 14.05
N TYR A 71 -0.05 -8.93 14.10
CA TYR A 71 0.70 -8.90 15.35
C TYR A 71 0.30 -7.74 16.29
N TYR A 72 -0.19 -6.63 15.72
CA TYR A 72 -0.65 -5.44 16.45
C TYR A 72 -2.18 -5.29 16.50
N THR A 73 -2.93 -6.36 16.21
CA THR A 73 -4.40 -6.32 16.04
C THR A 73 -5.10 -5.54 17.15
N TYR A 74 -4.81 -5.86 18.42
CA TYR A 74 -5.45 -5.20 19.56
C TYR A 74 -5.22 -3.68 19.58
N SER A 75 -4.01 -3.22 19.23
CA SER A 75 -3.69 -1.79 19.19
C SER A 75 -4.35 -1.09 18.01
N ILE A 76 -4.44 -1.75 16.86
CA ILE A 76 -5.04 -1.20 15.64
C ILE A 76 -6.56 -1.08 15.77
N THR A 77 -7.22 -2.07 16.38
CA THR A 77 -8.69 -2.09 16.56
C THR A 77 -9.17 -1.29 17.76
N SER A 78 -8.27 -0.79 18.60
CA SER A 78 -8.61 0.01 19.79
C SER A 78 -9.29 1.34 19.45
N ASP A 79 -9.03 1.91 18.28
CA ASP A 79 -9.55 3.24 17.88
C ASP A 79 -9.84 3.27 16.37
N PRO A 80 -11.02 3.75 15.93
CA PRO A 80 -11.37 3.82 14.51
C PRO A 80 -10.41 4.67 13.67
N LEU A 81 -9.80 5.71 14.26
CA LEU A 81 -8.83 6.57 13.56
C LEU A 81 -7.54 5.79 13.28
N ILE A 82 -7.05 5.04 14.28
CA ILE A 82 -5.85 4.19 14.13
C ILE A 82 -6.11 3.10 13.11
N TYR A 83 -7.27 2.45 13.18
CA TYR A 83 -7.69 1.42 12.22
C TYR A 83 -7.69 1.96 10.78
N THR A 84 -8.29 3.13 10.57
CA THR A 84 -8.36 3.77 9.25
C THR A 84 -6.96 4.10 8.72
N SER A 85 -6.10 4.71 9.54
CA SER A 85 -4.70 4.98 9.20
C SER A 85 -3.93 3.72 8.83
N ALA A 86 -4.06 2.66 9.64
CA ALA A 86 -3.32 1.42 9.43
C ALA A 86 -3.70 0.73 8.10
N ILE A 87 -4.99 0.69 7.78
CA ILE A 87 -5.47 0.05 6.54
C ILE A 87 -5.11 0.87 5.31
N THR A 88 -5.34 2.20 5.36
CA THR A 88 -5.00 3.07 4.24
C THR A 88 -3.50 3.04 3.95
N LEU A 89 -2.66 3.09 4.99
CA LEU A 89 -1.21 2.96 4.86
C LEU A 89 -0.79 1.59 4.31
N THR A 90 -1.42 0.50 4.76
CA THR A 90 -1.14 -0.86 4.25
C THR A 90 -1.41 -0.96 2.75
N TYR A 91 -2.52 -0.37 2.31
CA TYR A 91 -2.87 -0.30 0.90
C TYR A 91 -1.88 0.56 0.11
N ASP A 92 -1.54 1.75 0.62
CA ASP A 92 -0.61 2.69 -0.01
C ASP A 92 0.78 2.07 -0.22
N ILE A 93 1.34 1.43 0.82
CA ILE A 93 2.65 0.75 0.72
C ILE A 93 2.60 -0.37 -0.33
N THR A 94 1.49 -1.11 -0.38
CA THR A 94 1.31 -2.19 -1.37
C THR A 94 1.27 -1.64 -2.78
N LEU A 95 0.45 -0.62 -3.05
CA LEU A 95 0.38 0.02 -4.38
C LEU A 95 1.68 0.69 -4.77
N LEU A 96 2.34 1.38 -3.84
CA LEU A 96 3.61 2.03 -4.08
C LEU A 96 4.68 1.01 -4.47
N THR A 97 4.70 -0.16 -3.82
CA THR A 97 5.57 -1.28 -4.20
C THR A 97 5.29 -1.78 -5.62
N ILE A 98 4.03 -1.87 -6.02
CA ILE A 98 3.64 -2.27 -7.38
C ILE A 98 4.09 -1.23 -8.40
N ILE A 99 3.83 0.06 -8.14
CA ILE A 99 4.16 1.16 -9.06
C ILE A 99 5.67 1.31 -9.22
N ILE A 100 6.44 1.26 -8.12
CA ILE A 100 7.91 1.29 -8.18
C ILE A 100 8.44 0.08 -8.95
N ASN A 101 7.95 -1.13 -8.69
CA ASN A 101 8.38 -2.30 -9.44
C ASN A 101 8.06 -2.18 -10.94
N ALA A 102 6.88 -1.68 -11.28
CA ALA A 102 6.49 -1.44 -12.66
C ALA A 102 7.40 -0.40 -13.33
N ALA A 103 7.78 0.66 -12.62
CA ALA A 103 8.72 1.66 -13.12
C ALA A 103 10.15 1.10 -13.30
N VAL A 104 10.65 0.33 -12.33
CA VAL A 104 11.99 -0.28 -12.40
C VAL A 104 12.08 -1.31 -13.54
N LEU A 105 11.05 -2.13 -13.72
CA LEU A 105 11.00 -3.11 -14.81
C LEU A 105 10.93 -2.46 -16.19
N ARG A 106 10.43 -1.23 -16.29
CA ARG A 106 10.49 -0.43 -17.52
C ARG A 106 11.89 0.10 -17.80
N ILE A 107 12.64 0.52 -16.78
CA ILE A 107 13.98 1.13 -16.97
C ILE A 107 15.04 0.06 -17.27
N LYS A 108 14.96 -1.11 -16.63
CA LYS A 108 15.98 -2.16 -16.75
C LYS A 108 15.96 -2.93 -18.08
N ARG A 109 15.16 -2.55 -19.07
CA ARG A 109 15.00 -3.28 -20.32
C ARG A 109 15.00 -2.39 -21.55
#